data_AF-A0A359G5V4-F1
#
_entry.id   AF-A0A359G5V4-F1
#
_cell.length_a   1.000
_cell.length_b   1.000
_cell.length_c   1.000
_cell.angle_alpha   90.00
_cell.angle_beta   90.00
_cell.angle_gamma   90.00
#
_symmetry.space_group_name_H-M   'P 1'
#
loop_
_entity.id
_entity.type
_entity.pdbx_description
1 polymer ?
#
loop_
_entity_poly.entity_id
_entity_poly.type
_entity_poly.pdbx_seq_one_letter_code
_entity_poly.pdbx_strand_id
1 'polypeptide(L)'
;MPETKEMQSSMETFVAGLRETLETMQVEYNNKVQEFQKNLNTWSEAISQVKQKDLVDLQGRIEEYQRAAAQDIQNKEIELRNPIIEKAKAAIDKVAAANGYLAVFDTSMGSLAYFDEAALTDIAPLVRTELGIKEEAAN
;
A
#
# COMPACT_ATOMS: atom_id res chain seq x y z
N MET A 1 0.62 12.97 -11.37
CA MET A 1 -0.49 13.63 -10.67
C MET A 1 -0.07 13.93 -9.24
N PRO A 2 -0.43 15.10 -8.68
CA PRO A 2 -0.22 15.40 -7.25
C PRO A 2 -0.74 14.29 -6.33
N GLU A 3 -1.90 13.71 -6.66
CA GLU A 3 -2.57 12.65 -5.91
C GLU A 3 -1.75 11.35 -5.88
N THR A 4 -0.94 11.08 -6.91
CA THR A 4 -0.02 9.94 -6.91
C THR A 4 1.12 10.13 -5.91
N LYS A 5 1.65 11.36 -5.78
CA LYS A 5 2.67 11.69 -4.78
C LYS A 5 2.08 11.62 -3.36
N GLU A 6 0.85 12.12 -3.17
CA GLU A 6 0.12 12.01 -1.89
C GLU A 6 -0.19 10.55 -1.50
N MET A 7 -0.60 9.72 -2.45
CA MET A 7 -0.78 8.28 -2.24
C MET A 7 0.53 7.63 -1.78
N GLN A 8 1.65 7.92 -2.45
CA GLN A 8 2.94 7.34 -2.10
C GLN A 8 3.37 7.75 -0.69
N SER A 9 3.27 9.03 -0.35
CA SER A 9 3.56 9.53 1.00
C SER A 9 2.64 8.92 2.06
N SER A 10 1.35 8.77 1.77
CA SER A 10 0.37 8.14 2.67
C SER A 10 0.67 6.66 2.88
N MET A 11 1.08 5.95 1.81
CA MET A 11 1.48 4.55 1.88
C MET A 11 2.75 4.36 2.70
N GLU A 12 3.76 5.20 2.49
CA GLU A 12 5.01 5.18 3.25
C GLU A 12 4.74 5.40 4.75
N THR A 13 3.90 6.38 5.09
CA THR A 13 3.51 6.67 6.47
C THR A 13 2.76 5.49 7.09
N PHE A 14 1.85 4.88 6.35
CA PHE A 14 1.07 3.73 6.81
C PHE A 14 1.97 2.52 7.09
N VAL A 15 2.86 2.17 6.16
CA VAL A 15 3.83 1.07 6.32
C VAL A 15 4.79 1.35 7.49
N ALA A 16 5.23 2.60 7.65
CA ALA A 16 6.08 2.98 8.78
C ALA A 16 5.38 2.76 10.13
N GLY A 17 4.11 3.15 10.27
CA GLY A 17 3.34 2.92 11.50
C GLY A 17 3.13 1.43 11.81
N LEU A 18 2.90 0.61 10.78
CA LEU A 18 2.80 -0.84 10.95
C LEU A 18 4.12 -1.44 11.43
N ARG A 19 5.24 -0.97 10.86
CA ARG A 19 6.59 -1.41 11.26
C ARG A 19 6.93 -1.02 12.69
N GLU A 20 6.61 0.21 13.10
CA GLU A 20 6.85 0.69 14.47
C GLU A 20 6.08 -0.13 15.51
N THR A 21 4.83 -0.48 15.20
CA THR A 21 4.01 -1.34 16.05
C THR A 21 4.61 -2.74 16.17
N LEU A 22 5.03 -3.34 15.04
CA LEU A 22 5.69 -4.65 15.04
C LEU A 22 7.00 -4.63 15.86
N GLU A 23 7.80 -3.57 15.71
CA GLU A 23 9.04 -3.39 16.47
C GLU A 23 8.76 -3.31 17.98
N THR A 24 7.71 -2.58 18.38
CA THR A 24 7.29 -2.50 19.78
C THR A 24 6.91 -3.86 20.34
N MET A 25 6.15 -4.66 19.59
CA MET A 25 5.79 -6.04 19.99
C MET A 25 7.02 -6.94 20.09
N GLN A 26 7.99 -6.80 19.18
CA GLN A 26 9.22 -7.58 19.20
C GLN A 26 10.12 -7.22 20.39
N VAL A 27 10.20 -5.92 20.73
CA VAL A 27 10.91 -5.44 21.92
C VAL A 27 10.24 -5.96 23.18
N GLU A 28 8.90 -5.92 23.27
CA GLU A 28 8.15 -6.50 24.38
C GLU A 28 8.46 -7.99 24.55
N TYR A 29 8.43 -8.75 23.46
CA TYR A 29 8.75 -10.17 23.46
C TYR A 29 10.16 -10.45 23.96
N ASN A 30 11.16 -9.76 23.40
CA ASN A 30 12.56 -9.91 23.80
C ASN A 30 12.77 -9.59 25.28
N ASN A 31 12.13 -8.53 25.79
CA ASN A 31 12.21 -8.15 27.21
C ASN A 31 11.59 -9.23 28.11
N LYS A 32 10.42 -9.77 27.75
CA LYS A 32 9.77 -10.86 28.50
C LYS A 32 10.60 -12.14 28.49
N VAL A 33 11.26 -12.46 27.37
CA VAL A 33 12.17 -13.62 27.28
C VAL A 33 13.36 -13.44 28.24
N GLN A 34 13.98 -12.26 28.25
CA GLN A 34 15.09 -11.97 29.16
C GLN A 34 14.65 -12.00 30.64
N GLU A 35 13.48 -11.44 30.96
CA GLU A 35 12.90 -11.50 32.30
C GLU A 35 12.66 -12.96 32.73
N PHE A 36 12.09 -13.77 31.84
CA PHE A 36 11.84 -15.19 32.08
C PHE A 36 13.13 -15.96 32.36
N GLN A 37 14.15 -15.78 31.52
CA GLN A 37 15.46 -16.43 31.69
C GLN A 37 16.14 -16.04 33.00
N LYS A 38 16.09 -14.75 33.38
CA LYS A 38 16.71 -14.24 34.61
C LYS A 38 16.05 -14.81 35.88
N ASN A 39 14.75 -15.06 35.83
CA ASN A 39 13.96 -15.49 37.00
C ASN A 39 13.60 -16.98 37.00
N LEU A 40 14.13 -17.76 36.06
CA LEU A 40 13.78 -19.17 35.89
C LEU A 40 14.02 -20.02 37.15
N ASN A 41 15.05 -19.67 37.93
CA ASN A 41 15.40 -20.35 39.18
C ASN A 41 14.82 -19.69 40.45
N THR A 42 14.14 -18.55 40.31
CA THR A 42 13.59 -17.77 41.44
C THR A 42 12.06 -17.82 41.49
N TRP A 43 11.41 -18.00 40.35
CA TRP A 43 9.96 -18.15 40.27
C TRP A 43 9.50 -19.55 40.64
N SER A 44 8.30 -19.64 41.20
CA SER A 44 7.62 -20.91 41.37
C SER A 44 7.21 -21.48 40.01
N GLU A 45 7.00 -22.79 39.95
CA GLU A 45 6.56 -23.47 38.72
C GLU A 45 5.28 -22.84 38.15
N ALA A 46 4.31 -22.49 39.00
CA ALA A 46 3.07 -21.86 38.57
C ALA A 46 3.31 -20.49 37.90
N ILE A 47 4.22 -19.66 38.43
CA ILE A 47 4.57 -18.36 37.83
C ILE A 47 5.29 -18.59 36.49
N SER A 48 6.23 -19.53 36.45
CA SER A 48 6.95 -19.87 35.23
C SER A 48 6.00 -20.36 34.12
N GLN A 49 5.01 -21.21 34.43
CA GLN A 49 4.02 -21.66 33.44
C GLN A 49 3.19 -20.49 32.87
N VAL A 50 2.75 -19.56 33.72
CA VAL A 50 2.02 -18.36 33.26
C VAL A 50 2.89 -17.52 32.32
N LYS A 51 4.14 -17.24 32.72
CA LYS A 51 5.06 -16.42 31.93
C LYS A 51 5.46 -17.08 30.61
N GLN A 52 5.59 -18.40 30.60
CA GLN A 52 5.83 -19.16 29.36
C GLN A 52 4.61 -19.07 28.42
N LYS A 53 3.40 -19.17 28.97
CA LYS A 53 2.18 -18.97 28.19
C LYS A 53 2.10 -17.56 27.60
N ASP A 54 2.38 -16.53 28.39
CA ASP A 54 2.41 -15.14 27.92
C ASP A 54 3.36 -14.96 26.72
N LEU A 55 4.52 -15.63 26.73
CA LEU A 55 5.48 -15.61 25.62
C LEU A 55 4.92 -16.26 24.36
N VAL A 56 4.28 -17.43 24.48
CA VAL A 56 3.63 -18.12 23.37
C VAL A 56 2.48 -17.29 22.80
N ASP A 57 1.65 -16.70 23.67
CA ASP A 57 0.53 -15.85 23.27
C ASP A 57 1.03 -14.59 22.56
N LEU A 58 2.10 -13.96 23.05
CA LEU A 58 2.70 -12.79 22.41
C LEU A 58 3.33 -13.14 21.05
N GLN A 59 4.00 -14.28 20.93
CA GLN A 59 4.51 -14.76 19.65
C GLN A 59 3.36 -14.95 18.63
N GLY A 60 2.27 -15.58 19.06
CA GLY A 60 1.08 -15.76 18.21
C GLY A 60 0.50 -14.42 17.76
N ARG A 61 0.42 -13.44 18.65
CA ARG A 61 -0.02 -12.06 18.32
C ARG A 61 0.91 -11.38 17.31
N ILE A 62 2.23 -11.57 17.41
CA ILE A 62 3.19 -11.03 16.44
C ILE A 62 2.93 -11.61 15.03
N GLU A 63 2.75 -12.92 14.94
CA GLU A 63 2.48 -13.59 13.66
C GLU A 63 1.13 -13.18 13.05
N GLU A 64 0.10 -13.03 13.89
CA GLU A 64 -1.21 -12.53 13.47
C GLU A 64 -1.12 -11.09 12.98
N TYR A 65 -0.40 -10.23 13.71
CA TYR A 65 -0.17 -8.85 13.34
C TYR A 65 0.53 -8.75 11.97
N GLN A 66 1.55 -9.56 11.70
CA GLN A 66 2.24 -9.57 10.41
C GLN A 66 1.31 -9.94 9.24
N ARG A 67 0.42 -10.93 9.44
CA ARG A 67 -0.58 -11.30 8.42
C ARG A 67 -1.60 -10.19 8.21
N ALA A 68 -2.12 -9.60 9.28
CA ALA A 68 -3.07 -8.50 9.21
C ALA A 68 -2.46 -7.27 8.52
N ALA A 69 -1.24 -6.89 8.90
CA ALA A 69 -0.50 -5.79 8.30
C ALA A 69 -0.30 -5.98 6.79
N ALA A 70 0.01 -7.19 6.32
CA ALA A 70 0.14 -7.48 4.90
C ALA A 70 -1.20 -7.27 4.14
N GLN A 71 -2.31 -7.72 4.73
CA GLN A 71 -3.64 -7.51 4.17
C GLN A 71 -4.04 -6.03 4.15
N ASP A 72 -3.73 -5.31 5.23
CA ASP A 72 -4.06 -3.90 5.35
C ASP A 72 -3.27 -3.05 4.35
N ILE A 73 -2.01 -3.39 4.07
CA ILE A 73 -1.21 -2.73 3.02
C ILE A 73 -1.89 -2.88 1.65
N GLN A 74 -2.31 -4.11 1.30
CA GLN A 74 -3.03 -4.35 0.04
C GLN A 74 -4.34 -3.57 -0.04
N ASN A 75 -5.12 -3.58 1.04
CA ASN A 75 -6.39 -2.85 1.12
C ASN A 75 -6.16 -1.35 0.99
N LYS A 76 -5.15 -0.80 1.67
CA LYS A 76 -4.82 0.62 1.63
C LYS A 76 -4.35 1.04 0.24
N GLU A 77 -3.62 0.17 -0.46
CA GLU A 77 -3.19 0.42 -1.83
C GLU A 77 -4.39 0.55 -2.76
N ILE A 78 -5.37 -0.35 -2.65
CA ILE A 78 -6.61 -0.29 -3.43
C ILE A 78 -7.41 0.98 -3.09
N GLU A 79 -7.58 1.26 -1.79
CA GLU A 79 -8.31 2.43 -1.29
C GLU A 79 -7.74 3.74 -1.85
N LEU A 80 -6.42 3.90 -1.84
CA LEU A 80 -5.77 5.11 -2.32
C LEU A 80 -5.67 5.17 -3.86
N ARG A 81 -5.61 4.02 -4.54
CA ARG A 81 -5.51 3.94 -6.00
C ARG A 81 -6.84 4.22 -6.71
N ASN A 82 -7.95 3.74 -6.16
CA ASN A 82 -9.29 3.92 -6.74
C ASN A 82 -9.63 5.38 -7.10
N PRO A 83 -9.47 6.37 -6.21
CA PRO A 83 -9.80 7.76 -6.56
C PRO A 83 -8.89 8.35 -7.65
N ILE A 84 -7.64 7.86 -7.77
CA ILE A 84 -6.73 8.27 -8.83
C ILE A 84 -7.23 7.74 -10.18
N ILE A 85 -7.67 6.48 -10.23
CA ILE A 85 -8.25 5.87 -11.43
C ILE A 85 -9.54 6.59 -11.83
N GLU A 86 -10.41 6.90 -10.87
CA GLU A 86 -11.66 7.63 -11.14
C GLU A 86 -11.40 9.03 -11.69
N LYS A 87 -10.44 9.77 -11.13
CA LYS A 87 -10.03 11.08 -11.66
C LYS A 87 -9.46 10.98 -13.06
N ALA A 88 -8.57 10.02 -13.31
CA ALA A 88 -8.01 9.79 -14.64
C ALA A 88 -9.10 9.46 -15.66
N LYS A 89 -10.05 8.60 -15.30
CA LYS A 89 -11.20 8.26 -16.14
C LYS A 89 -12.08 9.48 -16.44
N ALA A 90 -12.41 10.28 -15.43
CA ALA A 90 -13.20 11.49 -15.62
C ALA A 90 -12.52 12.50 -16.56
N ALA A 91 -11.19 12.64 -16.48
CA ALA A 91 -10.43 13.48 -17.40
C ALA A 91 -10.42 12.91 -18.83
N ILE A 92 -10.27 11.59 -18.98
CA ILE A 92 -10.38 10.91 -20.28
C ILE A 92 -11.77 11.15 -20.88
N ASP A 93 -12.83 10.92 -20.10
CA ASP A 93 -14.22 11.10 -20.56
C ASP A 93 -14.47 12.54 -21.02
N LYS A 94 -13.97 13.53 -20.28
CA LYS A 94 -14.10 14.95 -20.62
C LYS A 94 -13.36 15.31 -21.91
N VAL A 95 -12.11 14.85 -22.05
CA VAL A 95 -11.31 15.08 -23.26
C VAL A 95 -11.94 14.37 -24.47
N ALA A 96 -12.43 13.14 -24.28
CA ALA A 96 -13.10 12.37 -25.31
C ALA A 96 -14.37 13.07 -25.81
N ALA A 97 -15.24 13.48 -24.90
CA ALA A 97 -16.47 14.19 -25.26
C ALA A 97 -16.18 15.54 -25.94
N ALA A 98 -15.20 16.30 -25.45
CA ALA A 98 -14.86 17.61 -26.01
C ALA A 98 -14.28 17.54 -27.43
N ASN A 99 -13.59 16.46 -27.77
CA ASN A 99 -12.94 16.27 -29.07
C ASN A 99 -13.68 15.28 -29.99
N GLY A 100 -14.83 14.76 -29.56
CA GLY A 100 -15.66 13.85 -30.36
C GLY A 100 -15.07 12.46 -30.56
N TYR A 101 -14.22 11.98 -29.65
CA TYR A 101 -13.67 10.63 -29.72
C TYR A 101 -14.74 9.60 -29.33
N LEU A 102 -15.00 8.64 -30.23
CA LEU A 102 -15.99 7.58 -30.02
C LEU A 102 -15.52 6.50 -29.04
N ALA A 103 -14.22 6.21 -29.05
CA ALA A 103 -13.60 5.20 -28.19
C ALA A 103 -12.18 5.63 -27.84
N VAL A 104 -11.75 5.31 -26.63
CA VAL A 104 -10.39 5.49 -26.13
C VAL A 104 -9.88 4.12 -25.70
N PHE A 105 -8.67 3.78 -26.13
CA PHE A 105 -8.04 2.50 -25.78
C PHE A 105 -6.80 2.76 -24.92
N ASP A 106 -6.63 1.94 -23.88
CA ASP A 106 -5.39 1.90 -23.10
C ASP A 106 -4.41 0.93 -23.77
N THR A 107 -3.36 1.49 -24.38
CA THR A 107 -2.31 0.72 -25.06
C THR A 107 -1.27 0.14 -24.08
N SER A 108 -1.25 0.59 -22.82
CA SER A 108 -0.27 0.15 -21.82
C SER A 108 -0.51 -1.28 -21.33
N MET A 109 -1.76 -1.75 -21.39
CA MET A 109 -2.16 -3.07 -20.92
C MET A 109 -1.94 -4.17 -21.98
N GLY A 110 -1.51 -3.82 -23.20
CA GLY A 110 -1.29 -4.79 -24.28
C GLY A 110 -2.54 -5.57 -24.70
N SER A 111 -3.73 -5.05 -24.41
CA SER A 111 -5.02 -5.72 -24.63
C SER A 111 -5.47 -5.67 -26.10
N LEU A 112 -4.87 -4.79 -26.90
CA LEU A 112 -5.13 -4.70 -28.34
C LEU A 112 -4.26 -5.72 -29.09
N ALA A 113 -4.91 -6.65 -29.80
CA ALA A 113 -4.21 -7.66 -30.59
C ALA A 113 -3.37 -7.05 -31.74
N TYR A 114 -3.83 -5.92 -32.29
CA TYR A 114 -3.12 -5.11 -33.30
C TYR A 114 -3.79 -3.74 -33.39
N PHE A 115 -2.99 -2.69 -33.57
CA PHE A 115 -3.46 -1.37 -33.98
C PHE A 115 -2.35 -0.65 -34.75
N ASP A 116 -2.74 0.27 -35.63
CA ASP A 116 -1.81 1.15 -36.33
C ASP A 116 -1.57 2.40 -35.48
N GLU A 117 -0.37 2.52 -34.91
CA GLU A 117 0.05 3.67 -34.09
C GLU A 117 -0.06 5.01 -34.85
N ALA A 118 0.18 5.01 -36.17
CA ALA A 118 0.12 6.22 -36.98
C ALA A 118 -1.32 6.67 -37.27
N ALA A 119 -2.28 5.74 -37.18
CA ALA A 119 -3.70 6.02 -37.41
C ALA A 119 -4.44 6.42 -36.12
N LEU A 120 -3.85 6.19 -34.95
CA LEU A 120 -4.45 6.58 -33.67
C LEU A 120 -4.00 7.99 -33.25
N THR A 121 -4.91 8.70 -32.59
CA THR A 121 -4.59 9.97 -31.94
C THR A 121 -4.24 9.72 -30.49
N ASP A 122 -3.02 10.08 -30.08
CA ASP A 122 -2.65 10.07 -28.67
C ASP A 122 -3.31 11.26 -27.95
N ILE A 123 -4.22 10.93 -27.03
CA ILE A 123 -4.91 11.92 -26.20
C ILE A 123 -4.26 12.11 -24.84
N ALA A 124 -3.22 11.35 -24.50
CA ALA A 124 -2.54 11.43 -23.21
C ALA A 124 -2.02 12.85 -22.88
N PRO A 125 -1.47 13.64 -23.83
CA PRO A 125 -1.09 15.03 -23.56
C PRO A 125 -2.27 15.92 -23.14
N LEU A 126 -3.44 15.74 -23.78
CA LEU A 126 -4.66 16.48 -23.47
C LEU A 126 -5.21 16.11 -22.09
N VAL A 127 -5.22 14.81 -21.78
CA VAL A 127 -5.66 14.29 -20.47
C VAL A 127 -4.72 14.76 -19.35
N ARG A 128 -3.40 14.77 -19.57
CA ARG A 128 -2.42 15.32 -18.61
C ARG A 128 -2.68 16.79 -18.31
N THR A 129 -2.99 17.57 -19.35
CA THR A 129 -3.34 18.98 -19.21
C THR A 129 -4.61 19.17 -18.39
N GLU A 130 -5.65 18.38 -18.67
CA GLU A 130 -6.92 18.39 -17.91
C GLU A 130 -6.71 18.01 -16.43
N LEU A 131 -5.82 17.06 -16.14
CA LEU A 131 -5.44 16.65 -14.78
C LEU A 131 -4.47 17.62 -14.08
N GLY A 132 -4.09 18.73 -14.72
CA GLY A 132 -3.15 19.70 -14.15
C GLY A 132 -1.73 19.17 -13.95
N ILE A 133 -1.36 18.09 -14.64
CA ILE A 133 -0.03 17.50 -14.60
C ILE A 133 0.86 18.31 -15.54
N LYS A 134 1.72 19.17 -14.99
CA LYS A 134 2.81 19.76 -15.79
C LYS A 134 3.76 18.64 -16.18
N GLU A 135 4.20 18.60 -17.45
CA GLU A 135 5.30 17.71 -17.85
C GLU A 135 6.50 17.98 -16.93
N GLU A 136 6.80 17.05 -16.03
CA GLU A 136 8.18 16.92 -15.57
C GLU A 136 8.93 16.40 -16.79
N ALA A 137 9.75 17.28 -17.38
CA ALA A 137 10.66 16.93 -18.45
C ALA A 137 11.36 15.62 -18.06
N ALA A 138 11.27 14.63 -18.95
CA ALA A 138 11.99 13.38 -18.80
C ALA A 138 13.48 13.71 -18.60
N ASN A 139 13.98 13.45 -17.39
CA ASN A 139 15.40 13.43 -17.08
C ASN A 139 15.91 12.00 -17.19
#